data_AF-A0A951PT31-F1
#
_entry.id   AF-A0A951PT31-F1
#
_cell.length_a   1.000
_cell.length_b   1.000
_cell.length_c   1.000
_cell.angle_alpha   90.00
_cell.angle_beta   90.00
_cell.angle_gamma   90.00
#
_symmetry.space_group_name_H-M   'P 1'
#
loop_
_entity.id
_entity.type
_entity.pdbx_description
1 polymer ?
#
loop_
_entity_poly.entity_id
_entity_poly.type
_entity_poly.pdbx_seq_one_letter_code
_entity_poly.pdbx_strand_id
1 'polypeptide(L)'
;MFPEIVTVILNENGGFPDVVLADALTLGWKRALAEDKALGIKRNCILMCLIRLPDTSQGRACQKLAEKIRAVAQFDKPPENQTQALWMRSVQLYWQTRALMLANLVFPVINEPLQSGGSLSQNPMPQDIENLRLETNLDKALYDLLKEGETLIKDWAKATGIRCPFQDFEELFIYILKARFKRYWQQEVFSSAFSRPDKKTEKRDQRQWIKFLADHFDGEPLEKQYSKVLMDMGWEGYPLLALRHQKRSKPFKKLWKVFLKTQREAIKLIDDDLHFKKGQPYQTKQTNKKVAMQGKLTEKDFIYWTFA
;
A
#
# COMPACT_ATOMS: atom_id res chain seq x y z
N MET A 1 -23.75 34.44 -15.20
CA MET A 1 -24.05 33.28 -14.32
C MET A 1 -22.96 32.25 -14.63
N PHE A 2 -21.97 32.10 -13.75
CA PHE A 2 -20.93 31.08 -13.96
C PHE A 2 -21.59 29.71 -13.75
N PRO A 3 -21.42 28.74 -14.68
CA PRO A 3 -21.96 27.40 -14.45
C PRO A 3 -21.35 26.83 -13.18
N GLU A 4 -22.19 26.34 -12.27
CA GLU A 4 -21.74 25.61 -11.09
C GLU A 4 -20.86 24.45 -11.55
N ILE A 5 -19.66 24.35 -10.98
CA ILE A 5 -18.74 23.31 -11.40
C ILE A 5 -19.23 21.98 -10.84
N VAL A 6 -19.81 21.15 -11.70
CA VAL A 6 -20.22 19.78 -11.41
C VAL A 6 -18.98 18.87 -11.43
N THR A 7 -18.86 17.98 -10.45
CA THR A 7 -17.76 17.01 -10.28
C THR A 7 -18.34 15.63 -10.00
N VAL A 8 -17.70 14.60 -10.57
CA VAL A 8 -18.08 13.20 -10.35
C VAL A 8 -17.40 12.66 -9.09
N ILE A 9 -18.17 12.06 -8.17
CA ILE A 9 -17.66 11.42 -6.95
C ILE A 9 -18.23 10.01 -6.84
N LEU A 10 -17.48 9.04 -6.32
CA LEU A 10 -18.05 7.74 -6.00
C LEU A 10 -18.80 7.86 -4.67
N ASN A 11 -20.07 7.52 -4.70
CA ASN A 11 -20.86 7.41 -3.48
C ASN A 11 -20.56 6.09 -2.75
N GLU A 12 -21.11 5.96 -1.55
CA GLU A 12 -20.90 4.79 -0.66
C GLU A 12 -21.41 3.47 -1.26
N ASN A 13 -22.24 3.54 -2.31
CA ASN A 13 -22.80 2.40 -3.02
C ASN A 13 -22.06 2.11 -4.35
N GLY A 14 -20.95 2.79 -4.63
CA GLY A 14 -20.20 2.60 -5.87
C GLY A 14 -20.80 3.26 -7.12
N GLY A 15 -21.80 4.14 -6.95
CA GLY A 15 -22.37 4.97 -8.01
C GLY A 15 -21.58 6.26 -8.21
N PHE A 16 -21.67 6.85 -9.40
CA PHE A 16 -20.95 8.07 -9.79
C PHE A 16 -21.93 9.24 -9.99
N PRO A 17 -22.54 9.80 -8.94
CA PRO A 17 -23.37 10.99 -9.09
C PRO A 17 -22.52 12.20 -9.48
N ASP A 18 -23.12 13.00 -10.36
CA ASP A 18 -22.74 14.40 -10.56
C ASP A 18 -23.14 15.21 -9.32
N VAL A 19 -22.17 15.86 -8.69
CA VAL A 19 -22.41 16.75 -7.55
C VAL A 19 -21.76 18.11 -7.77
N VAL A 20 -22.34 19.16 -7.20
CA VAL A 20 -21.73 20.49 -7.23
C VAL A 20 -20.44 20.46 -6.42
N LEU A 21 -19.40 21.18 -6.87
CA LEU A 21 -18.10 21.25 -6.19
C LEU A 21 -18.21 21.62 -4.70
N ALA A 22 -19.16 22.48 -4.34
CA ALA A 22 -19.43 22.83 -2.94
C ALA A 22 -19.88 21.61 -2.11
N ASP A 23 -20.72 20.75 -2.67
CA ASP A 23 -21.18 19.51 -2.04
C ASP A 23 -20.05 18.49 -1.97
N ALA A 24 -19.22 18.41 -3.02
CA ALA A 24 -18.03 17.58 -3.07
C ALA A 24 -17.07 17.91 -1.92
N LEU A 25 -16.78 19.20 -1.74
CA LEU A 25 -15.95 19.73 -0.67
C LEU A 25 -16.56 19.44 0.70
N THR A 26 -17.88 19.63 0.84
CA THR A 26 -18.60 19.36 2.09
C THR A 26 -18.57 17.89 2.46
N LEU A 27 -18.76 16.98 1.50
CA LEU A 27 -18.72 15.54 1.72
C LEU A 27 -17.30 15.08 2.07
N GLY A 28 -16.30 15.55 1.33
CA GLY A 28 -14.88 15.30 1.61
C GLY A 28 -14.50 15.75 3.02
N TRP A 29 -14.94 16.96 3.40
CA TRP A 29 -14.70 17.52 4.72
C TRP A 29 -15.36 16.69 5.83
N LYS A 30 -16.64 16.33 5.68
CA LYS A 30 -17.35 15.46 6.63
C LYS A 30 -16.64 14.13 6.83
N ARG A 31 -16.18 13.51 5.73
CA ARG A 31 -15.45 12.23 5.80
C ARG A 31 -14.12 12.39 6.53
N ALA A 32 -13.35 13.43 6.22
CA ALA A 32 -12.07 13.67 6.86
C ALA A 32 -12.21 13.96 8.36
N LEU A 33 -13.24 14.72 8.76
CA LEU A 33 -13.59 14.91 10.18
C LEU A 33 -13.99 13.61 10.87
N ALA A 34 -14.75 12.74 10.20
CA ALA A 34 -15.13 11.44 10.77
C ALA A 34 -13.91 10.54 10.98
N GLU A 35 -12.97 10.51 10.02
CA GLU A 35 -11.69 9.79 10.14
C GLU A 35 -10.85 10.32 11.31
N ASP A 36 -10.69 11.63 11.43
CA ASP A 36 -9.91 12.24 12.52
C ASP A 36 -10.60 12.02 13.89
N LYS A 37 -11.94 12.11 13.96
CA LYS A 37 -12.73 11.80 15.16
C LYS A 37 -12.57 10.35 15.59
N ALA A 38 -12.57 9.41 14.64
CA ALA A 38 -12.35 7.99 14.94
C ALA A 38 -10.96 7.72 15.54
N LEU A 39 -9.98 8.57 15.23
CA LEU A 39 -8.63 8.52 15.79
C LEU A 39 -8.44 9.45 17.01
N GLY A 40 -9.46 10.20 17.44
CA GLY A 40 -9.35 11.17 18.53
C GLY A 40 -8.41 12.35 18.24
N ILE A 41 -8.15 12.66 16.97
CA ILE A 41 -7.27 13.76 16.55
C ILE A 41 -8.10 15.04 16.46
N LYS A 42 -7.65 16.12 17.10
CA LYS A 42 -8.19 17.47 16.91
C LYS A 42 -7.27 18.26 15.99
N ARG A 43 -7.78 18.71 14.83
CA ARG A 43 -7.06 19.54 13.85
C ARG A 43 -7.85 20.80 13.51
N ASN A 44 -7.15 21.85 13.13
CA ASN A 44 -7.75 23.11 12.67
C ASN A 44 -7.92 23.17 11.14
N CYS A 45 -7.15 22.39 10.38
CA CYS A 45 -7.10 22.41 8.93
C CYS A 45 -6.88 20.99 8.37
N ILE A 46 -7.69 20.61 7.38
CA ILE A 46 -7.52 19.37 6.64
C ILE A 46 -6.99 19.75 5.26
N LEU A 47 -5.77 19.31 4.94
CA LEU A 47 -5.28 19.37 3.56
C LEU A 47 -6.10 18.41 2.72
N MET A 48 -7.11 18.95 2.03
CA MET A 48 -7.88 18.23 1.03
C MET A 48 -7.38 18.64 -0.36
N CYS A 49 -6.94 17.66 -1.14
CA CYS A 49 -6.72 17.85 -2.57
C CYS A 49 -7.86 17.16 -3.32
N LEU A 50 -8.67 17.94 -4.02
CA LEU A 50 -9.64 17.42 -4.98
C LEU A 50 -8.94 17.24 -6.32
N ILE A 51 -8.96 16.00 -6.82
CA ILE A 51 -8.40 15.67 -8.12
C ILE A 51 -9.55 15.33 -9.05
N ARG A 52 -9.64 16.06 -10.15
CA ARG A 52 -10.61 15.78 -11.19
C ARG A 52 -10.07 14.67 -12.09
N LEU A 53 -10.88 13.64 -12.26
CA LEU A 53 -10.64 12.59 -13.24
C LEU A 53 -11.51 12.85 -14.47
N PRO A 54 -11.05 12.51 -15.69
CA PRO A 54 -11.87 12.63 -16.89
C PRO A 54 -13.06 11.67 -16.81
N ASP A 55 -14.28 12.14 -17.15
CA ASP A 55 -15.47 11.28 -17.18
C ASP A 55 -15.44 10.34 -18.39
N THR A 56 -14.69 9.26 -18.22
CA THR A 56 -14.46 8.20 -19.19
C THR A 56 -14.53 6.86 -18.48
N SER A 57 -14.69 5.76 -19.22
CA SER A 57 -14.61 4.41 -18.64
C SER A 57 -13.29 4.18 -17.88
N GLN A 58 -12.18 4.69 -18.41
CA GLN A 58 -10.87 4.63 -17.79
C GLN A 58 -10.77 5.49 -16.53
N GLY A 59 -11.34 6.70 -16.53
CA GLY A 59 -11.43 7.56 -15.36
C GLY A 59 -12.21 6.90 -14.22
N ARG A 60 -13.36 6.28 -14.54
CA ARG A 60 -14.16 5.51 -13.59
C ARG A 60 -13.44 4.29 -13.05
N ALA A 61 -12.70 3.56 -13.88
CA ALA A 61 -11.87 2.43 -13.46
C ALA A 61 -10.72 2.87 -12.53
N CYS A 62 -10.06 3.99 -12.86
CA CYS A 62 -9.04 4.61 -12.02
C CYS A 62 -9.61 4.95 -10.63
N GLN A 63 -10.74 5.64 -10.59
CA GLN A 63 -11.41 5.98 -9.34
C GLN A 63 -11.76 4.75 -8.51
N LYS A 64 -12.41 3.75 -9.11
CA LYS A 64 -12.82 2.52 -8.42
C LYS A 64 -11.62 1.78 -7.81
N LEU A 65 -10.51 1.68 -8.55
CA LEU A 65 -9.28 1.06 -8.05
C LEU A 65 -8.67 1.88 -6.91
N ALA A 66 -8.56 3.20 -7.06
CA ALA A 66 -8.04 4.08 -6.01
C ALA A 66 -8.83 3.95 -4.71
N GLU A 67 -10.16 3.87 -4.80
CA GLU A 67 -11.00 3.75 -3.60
C GLU A 67 -10.85 2.39 -2.91
N LYS A 68 -10.78 1.29 -3.69
CA LYS A 68 -10.46 -0.04 -3.15
C LYS A 68 -9.11 -0.05 -2.42
N ILE A 69 -8.08 0.60 -2.97
CA ILE A 69 -6.74 0.68 -2.35
C ILE A 69 -6.76 1.57 -1.12
N ARG A 70 -7.41 2.74 -1.16
CA ARG A 70 -7.57 3.63 0.00
C ARG A 70 -8.21 2.90 1.18
N ALA A 71 -9.22 2.07 0.90
CA ALA A 71 -9.93 1.30 1.92
C ALA A 71 -9.08 0.20 2.58
N VAL A 72 -7.87 -0.09 2.08
CA VAL A 72 -6.94 -1.04 2.71
C VAL A 72 -6.45 -0.55 4.08
N ALA A 73 -6.23 0.76 4.24
CA ALA A 73 -5.63 1.34 5.43
C ALA A 73 -6.64 1.61 6.57
N GLN A 74 -7.43 0.60 6.90
CA GLN A 74 -8.36 0.63 8.03
C GLN A 74 -7.76 -0.13 9.21
N PHE A 75 -7.72 0.50 10.37
CA PHE A 75 -7.21 -0.13 11.59
C PHE A 75 -8.36 -0.77 12.38
N ASP A 76 -8.14 -2.00 12.84
CA ASP A 76 -9.14 -2.77 13.61
C ASP A 76 -9.28 -2.30 15.07
N LYS A 77 -8.36 -1.44 15.54
CA LYS A 77 -8.30 -0.95 16.92
C LYS A 77 -8.19 0.58 16.94
N PRO A 78 -8.84 1.27 17.89
CA PRO A 78 -8.62 2.70 18.10
C PRO A 78 -7.22 2.95 18.70
N PRO A 79 -6.66 4.16 18.53
CA PRO A 79 -5.42 4.54 19.20
C PRO A 79 -5.61 4.67 20.71
N GLU A 80 -4.60 4.25 21.49
CA GLU A 80 -4.58 4.37 22.95
C GLU A 80 -4.02 5.73 23.43
N ASN A 81 -3.30 6.45 22.56
CA ASN A 81 -2.70 7.74 22.86
C ASN A 81 -2.53 8.60 21.60
N GLN A 82 -2.23 9.89 21.78
CA GLN A 82 -2.08 10.84 20.68
C GLN A 82 -0.96 10.45 19.70
N THR A 83 0.15 9.91 20.18
CA THR A 83 1.25 9.47 19.29
C THR A 83 0.82 8.33 18.38
N GLN A 84 0.11 7.33 18.91
CA GLN A 84 -0.48 6.25 18.10
C GLN A 84 -1.49 6.81 17.10
N ALA A 85 -2.35 7.75 17.51
CA ALA A 85 -3.33 8.38 16.63
C ALA A 85 -2.66 9.08 15.44
N LEU A 86 -1.65 9.90 15.71
CA LEU A 86 -0.89 10.61 14.67
C LEU A 86 -0.16 9.64 13.73
N TRP A 87 0.40 8.56 14.27
CA TRP A 87 1.03 7.51 13.46
C TRP A 87 0.01 6.83 12.53
N MET A 88 -1.13 6.39 13.06
CA MET A 88 -2.20 5.75 12.27
C MET A 88 -2.65 6.68 11.14
N ARG A 89 -2.74 7.98 11.43
CA ARG A 89 -3.10 8.98 10.43
C ARG A 89 -2.02 9.18 9.37
N SER A 90 -0.74 9.19 9.73
CA SER A 90 0.36 9.20 8.76
C SER A 90 0.27 8.00 7.80
N VAL A 91 -0.02 6.81 8.33
CA VAL A 91 -0.21 5.61 7.50
C VAL A 91 -1.42 5.74 6.58
N GLN A 92 -2.57 6.22 7.07
CA GLN A 92 -3.75 6.45 6.24
C GLN A 92 -3.47 7.45 5.10
N LEU A 93 -2.81 8.57 5.40
CA LEU A 93 -2.46 9.57 4.39
C LEU A 93 -1.50 8.99 3.35
N TYR A 94 -0.49 8.23 3.78
CA TYR A 94 0.41 7.51 2.88
C TYR A 94 -0.37 6.57 1.94
N TRP A 95 -1.32 5.79 2.44
CA TRP A 95 -2.13 4.89 1.62
C TRP A 95 -3.10 5.65 0.69
N GLN A 96 -3.61 6.81 1.10
CA GLN A 96 -4.42 7.68 0.23
C GLN A 96 -3.61 8.20 -0.96
N THR A 97 -2.38 8.68 -0.72
CA THR A 97 -1.46 9.10 -1.79
C THR A 97 -1.13 7.92 -2.71
N ARG A 98 -0.78 6.77 -2.13
CA ARG A 98 -0.45 5.55 -2.87
C ARG A 98 -1.60 5.05 -3.72
N ALA A 99 -2.84 5.12 -3.21
CA ALA A 99 -4.04 4.71 -3.93
C ALA A 99 -4.22 5.47 -5.25
N LEU A 100 -4.06 6.79 -5.22
CA LEU A 100 -4.10 7.61 -6.43
C LEU A 100 -2.97 7.26 -7.40
N MET A 101 -1.73 7.21 -6.90
CA MET A 101 -0.56 6.95 -7.74
C MET A 101 -0.66 5.61 -8.44
N LEU A 102 -0.97 4.54 -7.69
CA LEU A 102 -1.08 3.20 -8.24
C LEU A 102 -2.21 3.10 -9.26
N ALA A 103 -3.38 3.67 -8.94
CA ALA A 103 -4.50 3.67 -9.88
C ALA A 103 -4.15 4.43 -11.17
N ASN A 104 -3.46 5.56 -11.08
CA ASN A 104 -3.02 6.31 -12.26
C ASN A 104 -1.92 5.59 -13.06
N LEU A 105 -1.06 4.79 -12.42
CA LEU A 105 -0.11 3.93 -13.13
C LEU A 105 -0.80 2.80 -13.90
N VAL A 106 -1.95 2.32 -13.43
CA VAL A 106 -2.77 1.31 -14.13
C VAL A 106 -3.63 1.95 -15.21
N PHE A 107 -4.21 3.10 -14.90
CA PHE A 107 -5.15 3.85 -15.73
C PHE A 107 -4.64 5.29 -15.83
N PRO A 108 -3.72 5.61 -16.75
CA PRO A 108 -3.13 6.94 -16.86
C PRO A 108 -4.16 7.95 -17.36
N VAL A 109 -4.79 8.66 -16.42
CA VAL A 109 -5.90 9.59 -16.67
C VAL A 109 -5.59 11.01 -16.19
N ILE A 110 -4.56 11.16 -15.35
CA ILE A 110 -4.02 12.44 -14.92
C ILE A 110 -2.51 12.45 -15.08
N ASN A 111 -1.94 13.66 -15.09
CA ASN A 111 -0.49 13.84 -15.00
C ASN A 111 0.06 13.25 -13.67
N GLU A 112 1.33 12.88 -13.66
CA GLU A 112 1.99 12.27 -12.49
C GLU A 112 1.76 13.12 -11.22
N PRO A 113 1.04 12.61 -10.20
CA PRO A 113 0.57 13.45 -9.08
C PRO A 113 1.68 14.10 -8.26
N LEU A 114 2.85 13.46 -8.18
CA LEU A 114 4.00 13.92 -7.39
C LEU A 114 5.05 14.69 -8.20
N GLN A 115 4.87 14.90 -9.50
CA GLN A 115 5.81 15.73 -10.27
C GLN A 115 5.72 17.19 -9.85
N SER A 116 6.72 18.02 -10.17
CA SER A 116 6.67 19.46 -9.88
C SER A 116 5.42 20.10 -10.48
N GLY A 117 4.63 20.80 -9.66
CA GLY A 117 3.33 21.37 -10.06
C GLY A 117 2.18 20.36 -10.15
N GLY A 118 2.40 19.09 -9.79
CA GLY A 118 1.39 18.05 -9.68
C GLY A 118 0.47 18.24 -8.48
N SER A 119 -0.68 17.53 -8.50
CA SER A 119 -1.74 17.69 -7.50
C SER A 119 -1.32 17.35 -6.06
N LEU A 120 -0.25 16.56 -5.88
CA LEU A 120 0.31 16.16 -4.59
C LEU A 120 1.77 16.60 -4.42
N SER A 121 2.25 17.56 -5.21
CA SER A 121 3.65 18.00 -5.20
C SER A 121 4.02 18.86 -3.99
N GLN A 122 3.04 19.27 -3.18
CA GLN A 122 3.29 20.10 -2.00
C GLN A 122 3.68 19.25 -0.80
N ASN A 123 4.86 19.54 -0.25
CA ASN A 123 5.33 19.18 1.11
C ASN A 123 6.02 17.83 1.38
N PRO A 124 6.13 16.81 0.50
CA PRO A 124 6.98 15.66 0.79
C PRO A 124 8.44 15.93 0.42
N MET A 125 9.39 15.40 1.21
CA MET A 125 10.80 15.46 0.87
C MET A 125 11.06 14.63 -0.39
N PRO A 126 12.07 14.97 -1.23
CA PRO A 126 12.37 14.21 -2.45
C PRO A 126 12.58 12.71 -2.22
N GLN A 127 13.19 12.34 -1.08
CA GLN A 127 13.40 10.94 -0.71
C GLN A 127 12.08 10.21 -0.39
N ASP A 128 11.11 10.88 0.22
CA ASP A 128 9.81 10.30 0.55
C ASP A 128 9.00 10.02 -0.72
N ILE A 129 9.08 10.94 -1.71
CA ILE A 129 8.51 10.75 -3.05
C ILE A 129 9.11 9.50 -3.70
N GLU A 130 10.44 9.35 -3.64
CA GLU A 130 11.10 8.20 -4.26
C GLU A 130 10.76 6.88 -3.57
N ASN A 131 10.74 6.86 -2.23
CA ASN A 131 10.33 5.69 -1.46
C ASN A 131 8.90 5.26 -1.84
N LEU A 132 7.98 6.21 -1.89
CA LEU A 132 6.59 5.96 -2.29
C LEU A 132 6.49 5.46 -3.75
N ARG A 133 7.29 6.02 -4.67
CA ARG A 133 7.37 5.52 -6.06
C ARG A 133 7.85 4.08 -6.12
N LEU A 134 8.88 3.72 -5.37
CA LEU A 134 9.40 2.36 -5.33
C LEU A 134 8.34 1.35 -4.84
N GLU A 135 7.61 1.65 -3.77
CA GLU A 135 6.54 0.78 -3.25
C GLU A 135 5.33 0.71 -4.18
N THR A 136 4.98 1.83 -4.83
CA THR A 136 3.89 1.88 -5.81
C THR A 136 4.25 1.07 -7.06
N ASN A 137 5.49 1.16 -7.54
CA ASN A 137 5.99 0.38 -8.67
C ASN A 137 6.05 -1.13 -8.37
N LEU A 138 6.36 -1.51 -7.13
CA LEU A 138 6.29 -2.91 -6.71
C LEU A 138 4.84 -3.44 -6.81
N ASP A 139 3.88 -2.71 -6.26
CA ASP A 139 2.48 -3.11 -6.31
C ASP A 139 1.93 -3.12 -7.73
N LYS A 140 2.34 -2.17 -8.58
CA LYS A 140 2.02 -2.18 -10.01
C LYS A 140 2.57 -3.41 -10.71
N ALA A 141 3.81 -3.80 -10.41
CA ALA A 141 4.41 -5.00 -11.01
C ALA A 141 3.68 -6.28 -10.57
N LEU A 142 3.23 -6.35 -9.32
CA LEU A 142 2.39 -7.44 -8.84
C LEU A 142 1.02 -7.42 -9.54
N TYR A 143 0.37 -6.25 -9.63
CA TYR A 143 -0.91 -6.08 -10.32
C TYR A 143 -0.86 -6.62 -11.75
N ASP A 144 0.18 -6.26 -12.51
CA ASP A 144 0.35 -6.73 -13.89
C ASP A 144 0.58 -8.25 -13.97
N LEU A 145 1.35 -8.82 -13.04
CA LEU A 145 1.53 -10.27 -12.95
C LEU A 145 0.22 -11.01 -12.68
N LEU A 146 -0.59 -10.50 -11.75
CA LEU A 146 -1.87 -11.11 -11.40
C LEU A 146 -2.87 -11.00 -12.55
N LYS A 147 -2.91 -9.84 -13.22
CA LYS A 147 -3.77 -9.59 -14.37
C LYS A 147 -3.47 -10.55 -15.52
N GLU A 148 -2.19 -10.68 -15.90
CA GLU A 148 -1.78 -11.60 -16.97
C GLU A 148 -1.93 -13.07 -16.54
N GLY A 149 -1.76 -13.34 -15.24
CA GLY A 149 -1.71 -14.68 -14.66
C GLY A 149 -3.04 -15.27 -14.20
N GLU A 150 -4.15 -14.54 -14.31
CA GLU A 150 -5.41 -14.89 -13.63
C GLU A 150 -5.84 -16.34 -13.86
N THR A 151 -5.93 -16.76 -15.12
CA THR A 151 -6.35 -18.12 -15.50
C THR A 151 -5.38 -19.18 -14.94
N LEU A 152 -4.08 -18.94 -15.08
CA LEU A 152 -3.04 -19.87 -14.60
C LEU A 152 -3.06 -20.02 -13.08
N ILE A 153 -3.33 -18.93 -12.35
CA ILE A 153 -3.45 -18.95 -10.89
C ILE A 153 -4.68 -19.77 -10.49
N LYS A 154 -5.83 -19.55 -11.15
CA LYS A 154 -7.08 -20.29 -10.88
C LYS A 154 -6.92 -21.79 -11.19
N ASP A 155 -6.29 -22.13 -12.32
CA ASP A 155 -6.05 -23.52 -12.72
C ASP A 155 -5.07 -24.22 -11.77
N TRP A 156 -3.99 -23.54 -11.37
CA TRP A 156 -3.04 -24.06 -10.39
C TRP A 156 -3.69 -24.30 -9.03
N ALA A 157 -4.50 -23.36 -8.55
CA ALA A 157 -5.22 -23.49 -7.28
C ALA A 157 -6.18 -24.68 -7.32
N LYS A 158 -6.93 -24.84 -8.42
CA LYS A 158 -7.81 -25.99 -8.64
C LYS A 158 -7.03 -27.31 -8.65
N ALA A 159 -5.91 -27.38 -9.36
CA ALA A 159 -5.07 -28.59 -9.45
C ALA A 159 -4.45 -28.98 -8.10
N THR A 160 -4.22 -28.01 -7.21
CA THR A 160 -3.63 -28.23 -5.88
C THR A 160 -4.68 -28.36 -4.77
N GLY A 161 -5.98 -28.36 -5.09
CA GLY A 161 -7.07 -28.49 -4.11
C GLY A 161 -7.32 -27.22 -3.30
N ILE A 162 -6.77 -26.07 -3.71
CA ILE A 162 -6.94 -24.78 -3.05
C ILE A 162 -8.17 -24.08 -3.64
N ARG A 163 -9.19 -23.82 -2.80
CA ARG A 163 -10.38 -23.06 -3.21
C ARG A 163 -10.03 -21.59 -3.45
N CYS A 164 -10.19 -21.10 -4.69
CA CYS A 164 -10.12 -19.68 -5.03
C CYS A 164 -11.41 -18.96 -4.65
N PRO A 165 -11.41 -18.02 -3.67
CA PRO A 165 -12.61 -17.30 -3.27
C PRO A 165 -12.86 -16.02 -4.10
N PHE A 166 -11.95 -15.65 -4.98
CA PHE A 166 -11.97 -14.36 -5.69
C PHE A 166 -12.64 -14.49 -7.05
N GLN A 167 -13.49 -13.52 -7.40
CA GLN A 167 -14.17 -13.47 -8.68
C GLN A 167 -13.18 -13.12 -9.81
N ASP A 168 -12.34 -12.11 -9.58
CA ASP A 168 -11.36 -11.60 -10.54
C ASP A 168 -9.98 -11.37 -9.90
N PHE A 169 -8.99 -11.03 -10.73
CA PHE A 169 -7.63 -10.76 -10.26
C PHE A 169 -7.52 -9.48 -9.40
N GLU A 170 -8.41 -8.50 -9.59
CA GLU A 170 -8.40 -7.26 -8.79
C GLU A 170 -8.79 -7.56 -7.35
N GLU A 171 -9.79 -8.41 -7.11
CA GLU A 171 -10.18 -8.85 -5.77
C GLU A 171 -9.02 -9.56 -5.05
N LEU A 172 -8.31 -10.45 -5.75
CA LEU A 172 -7.09 -11.08 -5.23
C LEU A 172 -6.01 -10.03 -4.92
N PHE A 173 -5.80 -9.07 -5.82
CA PHE A 173 -4.82 -8.01 -5.59
C PHE A 173 -5.14 -7.20 -4.33
N ILE A 174 -6.39 -6.75 -4.16
CA ILE A 174 -6.82 -6.01 -2.97
C ILE A 174 -6.72 -6.89 -1.71
N TYR A 175 -7.03 -8.18 -1.79
CA TYR A 175 -6.83 -9.11 -0.67
C TYR A 175 -5.36 -9.14 -0.24
N ILE A 176 -4.42 -9.24 -1.19
CA ILE A 176 -2.98 -9.26 -0.90
C ILE A 176 -2.55 -7.95 -0.22
N LEU A 177 -3.04 -6.80 -0.69
CA LEU A 177 -2.75 -5.51 -0.05
C LEU A 177 -3.27 -5.45 1.39
N LYS A 178 -4.49 -5.93 1.65
CA LYS A 178 -5.07 -6.01 3.00
C LYS A 178 -4.28 -6.94 3.92
N ALA A 179 -3.87 -8.10 3.42
CA ALA A 179 -3.10 -9.06 4.20
C ALA A 179 -1.70 -8.52 4.56
N ARG A 180 -1.02 -7.87 3.61
CA ARG A 180 0.23 -7.14 3.85
C ARG A 180 0.04 -5.99 4.84
N PHE A 181 -1.03 -5.22 4.69
CA PHE A 181 -1.33 -4.12 5.60
C PHE A 181 -1.52 -4.62 7.04
N LYS A 182 -2.34 -5.65 7.22
CA LYS A 182 -2.56 -6.27 8.52
C LYS A 182 -1.26 -6.76 9.14
N ARG A 183 -0.40 -7.42 8.37
CA ARG A 183 0.88 -7.93 8.86
C ARG A 183 1.85 -6.81 9.27
N TYR A 184 2.07 -5.84 8.39
CA TYR A 184 3.12 -4.84 8.55
C TYR A 184 2.71 -3.61 9.35
N TRP A 185 1.43 -3.24 9.32
CA TRP A 185 0.95 -2.02 9.99
C TRP A 185 0.11 -2.35 11.22
N GLN A 186 -0.78 -3.34 11.18
CA GLN A 186 -1.62 -3.64 12.35
C GLN A 186 -0.93 -4.56 13.36
N GLN A 187 -0.43 -5.71 12.92
CA GLN A 187 0.12 -6.73 13.82
C GLN A 187 1.48 -6.30 14.37
N GLU A 188 2.39 -5.79 13.55
CA GLU A 188 3.69 -5.30 14.00
C GLU A 188 3.58 -4.22 15.08
N VAL A 189 2.56 -3.38 14.99
CA VAL A 189 2.44 -2.20 15.85
C VAL A 189 1.62 -2.50 17.09
N PHE A 190 0.51 -3.24 16.96
CA PHE A 190 -0.49 -3.38 18.03
C PHE A 190 -0.62 -4.81 18.60
N SER A 191 0.09 -5.81 18.08
CA SER A 191 0.04 -7.16 18.63
C SER A 191 1.21 -7.42 19.56
N SER A 192 0.93 -7.65 20.84
CA SER A 192 1.93 -8.07 21.83
C SER A 192 2.51 -9.46 21.56
N ALA A 193 1.77 -10.31 20.83
CA ALA A 193 2.15 -11.67 20.47
C ALA A 193 2.89 -11.76 19.11
N PHE A 194 3.02 -10.65 18.39
CA PHE A 194 3.69 -10.66 17.08
C PHE A 194 5.20 -10.66 17.26
N SER A 195 5.81 -11.82 17.04
CA SER A 195 7.25 -11.98 16.95
C SER A 195 7.65 -11.97 15.48
N ARG A 196 8.25 -10.87 15.02
CA ARG A 196 8.87 -10.78 13.70
C ARG A 196 10.34 -11.20 13.83
N PRO A 197 10.93 -11.83 12.80
CA PRO A 197 12.38 -11.82 12.66
C PRO A 197 12.91 -10.38 12.76
N ASP A 198 14.13 -10.21 13.26
CA ASP A 198 14.77 -8.90 13.20
C ASP A 198 14.88 -8.41 11.74
N LYS A 199 14.94 -7.10 11.53
CA LYS A 199 14.91 -6.51 10.18
C LYS A 199 16.06 -6.99 9.29
N LYS A 200 17.23 -7.34 9.86
CA LYS A 200 18.36 -7.91 9.09
C LYS A 200 18.02 -9.31 8.60
N THR A 201 17.45 -10.15 9.47
CA THR A 201 16.93 -11.47 9.09
C THR A 201 15.85 -11.34 8.03
N GLU A 202 14.92 -10.41 8.18
CA GLU A 202 13.90 -10.16 7.15
C GLU A 202 14.50 -9.79 5.79
N LYS A 203 15.43 -8.83 5.76
CA LYS A 203 16.13 -8.45 4.51
C LYS A 203 16.81 -9.65 3.86
N ARG A 204 17.48 -10.49 4.67
CA ARG A 204 18.14 -11.70 4.19
C ARG A 204 17.13 -12.67 3.58
N ASP A 205 16.03 -12.93 4.28
CA ASP A 205 15.03 -13.90 3.86
C ASP A 205 14.29 -13.41 2.60
N GLN A 206 13.98 -12.11 2.50
CA GLN A 206 13.44 -11.50 1.28
C GLN A 206 14.41 -11.61 0.09
N ARG A 207 15.72 -11.41 0.29
CA ARG A 207 16.72 -11.60 -0.78
C ARG A 207 16.78 -13.04 -1.26
N GLN A 208 16.73 -14.00 -0.34
CA GLN A 208 16.74 -15.42 -0.70
C GLN A 208 15.44 -15.83 -1.42
N TRP A 209 14.31 -15.27 -1.00
CA TRP A 209 13.05 -15.46 -1.71
C TRP A 209 13.11 -14.94 -3.16
N ILE A 210 13.70 -13.77 -3.39
CA ILE A 210 13.93 -13.26 -4.76
C ILE A 210 14.82 -14.20 -5.57
N LYS A 211 15.87 -14.75 -4.96
CA LYS A 211 16.75 -15.74 -5.60
C LYS A 211 15.97 -16.98 -6.01
N PHE A 212 15.13 -17.51 -5.11
CA PHE A 212 14.24 -18.63 -5.37
C PHE A 212 13.29 -18.35 -6.56
N LEU A 213 12.56 -17.22 -6.54
CA LEU A 213 11.67 -16.83 -7.64
C LEU A 213 12.43 -16.63 -8.96
N ALA A 214 13.68 -16.20 -8.89
CA ALA A 214 14.53 -16.01 -10.05
C ALA A 214 15.18 -17.31 -10.58
N ASP A 215 14.96 -18.49 -9.97
CA ASP A 215 15.73 -19.74 -10.14
C ASP A 215 17.26 -19.55 -10.02
N HIS A 216 17.68 -18.72 -9.07
CA HIS A 216 19.09 -18.54 -8.72
C HIS A 216 19.31 -18.99 -7.27
N PHE A 217 18.93 -20.23 -6.94
CA PHE A 217 19.02 -20.82 -5.60
C PHE A 217 19.85 -22.10 -5.58
N ASP A 218 20.45 -22.41 -4.42
CA ASP A 218 21.44 -23.48 -4.27
C ASP A 218 20.78 -24.84 -3.94
N GLY A 219 20.12 -25.45 -4.92
CA GLY A 219 19.65 -26.86 -4.86
C GLY A 219 18.29 -27.12 -4.21
N GLU A 220 17.85 -28.39 -4.27
CA GLU A 220 16.50 -28.84 -3.86
C GLU A 220 16.08 -28.53 -2.41
N PRO A 221 16.95 -28.61 -1.38
CA PRO A 221 16.53 -28.35 -0.01
C PRO A 221 15.98 -26.93 0.18
N LEU A 222 16.61 -25.94 -0.46
CA LEU A 222 16.17 -24.55 -0.42
C LEU A 222 14.89 -24.33 -1.23
N GLU A 223 14.71 -25.05 -2.35
CA GLU A 223 13.47 -25.00 -3.12
C GLU A 223 12.27 -25.50 -2.32
N LYS A 224 12.39 -26.62 -1.61
CA LYS A 224 11.32 -27.12 -0.73
C LYS A 224 11.02 -26.13 0.39
N GLN A 225 12.06 -25.54 0.99
CA GLN A 225 11.92 -24.55 2.05
C GLN A 225 11.15 -23.30 1.57
N TYR A 226 11.58 -22.66 0.48
CA TYR A 226 10.93 -21.43 0.00
C TYR A 226 9.55 -21.69 -0.62
N SER A 227 9.36 -22.85 -1.25
CA SER A 227 8.03 -23.30 -1.68
C SER A 227 7.08 -23.40 -0.49
N LYS A 228 7.53 -24.00 0.62
CA LYS A 228 6.76 -24.09 1.86
C LYS A 228 6.44 -22.71 2.43
N VAL A 229 7.42 -21.80 2.49
CA VAL A 229 7.20 -20.42 2.95
C VAL A 229 6.10 -19.73 2.14
N LEU A 230 6.14 -19.83 0.80
CA LEU A 230 5.10 -19.26 -0.05
C LEU A 230 3.74 -19.94 0.12
N MET A 231 3.71 -21.24 0.40
CA MET A 231 2.48 -21.94 0.72
C MET A 231 1.88 -21.45 2.04
N ASP A 232 2.72 -21.27 3.07
CA ASP A 232 2.32 -20.79 4.39
C ASP A 232 1.82 -19.33 4.35
N MET A 233 2.28 -18.53 3.37
CA MET A 233 1.80 -17.18 3.09
C MET A 233 0.40 -17.14 2.44
N GLY A 234 -0.18 -18.28 2.06
CA GLY A 234 -1.51 -18.33 1.48
C GLY A 234 -1.60 -17.57 0.16
N TRP A 235 -2.69 -16.81 -0.03
CA TRP A 235 -2.95 -16.03 -1.25
C TRP A 235 -1.95 -14.92 -1.55
N GLU A 236 -1.04 -14.59 -0.63
CA GLU A 236 0.10 -13.71 -0.93
C GLU A 236 1.26 -14.44 -1.63
N GLY A 237 1.36 -15.77 -1.45
CA GLY A 237 2.40 -16.60 -2.04
C GLY A 237 1.92 -17.49 -3.19
N TYR A 238 0.67 -17.97 -3.14
CA TYR A 238 0.09 -18.84 -4.16
C TYR A 238 0.23 -18.32 -5.59
N PRO A 239 -0.04 -17.04 -5.89
CA PRO A 239 0.12 -16.54 -7.27
C PRO A 239 1.56 -16.61 -7.75
N LEU A 240 2.52 -16.38 -6.85
CA LEU A 240 3.94 -16.43 -7.18
C LEU A 240 4.41 -17.86 -7.42
N LEU A 241 3.87 -18.84 -6.68
CA LEU A 241 4.08 -20.27 -6.94
C LEU A 241 3.49 -20.68 -8.29
N ALA A 242 2.22 -20.36 -8.53
CA ALA A 242 1.51 -20.70 -9.76
C ALA A 242 2.24 -20.16 -11.01
N LEU A 243 2.75 -18.94 -10.95
CA LEU A 243 3.36 -18.26 -12.08
C LEU A 243 4.87 -18.48 -12.21
N ARG A 244 5.54 -19.11 -11.23
CA ARG A 244 7.01 -19.25 -11.22
C ARG A 244 7.53 -19.96 -12.46
N HIS A 245 6.92 -21.08 -12.85
CA HIS A 245 7.33 -21.85 -14.02
C HIS A 245 7.06 -21.12 -15.34
N GLN A 246 6.19 -20.12 -15.33
CA GLN A 246 5.84 -19.32 -16.52
C GLN A 246 6.83 -18.19 -16.78
N LYS A 247 7.78 -17.91 -15.89
CA LYS A 247 8.66 -16.73 -16.00
C LYS A 247 9.49 -16.63 -17.28
N ARG A 248 9.72 -17.73 -17.99
CA ARG A 248 10.44 -17.72 -19.28
C ARG A 248 9.51 -17.58 -20.47
N SER A 249 8.20 -17.77 -20.29
CA SER A 249 7.23 -17.64 -21.37
C SER A 249 7.06 -16.17 -21.78
N LYS A 250 6.64 -15.98 -23.04
CA LYS A 250 6.63 -14.68 -23.71
C LYS A 250 5.86 -13.58 -22.95
N PRO A 251 4.63 -13.80 -22.43
CA PRO A 251 3.92 -12.74 -21.70
C PRO A 251 4.56 -12.43 -20.34
N PHE A 252 5.12 -13.45 -19.67
CA PHE A 252 5.58 -13.34 -18.29
C PHE A 252 7.05 -12.90 -18.15
N LYS A 253 7.89 -13.09 -19.17
CA LYS A 253 9.34 -12.76 -19.11
C LYS A 253 9.60 -11.31 -18.71
N LYS A 254 8.88 -10.36 -19.31
CA LYS A 254 9.03 -8.94 -19.00
C LYS A 254 8.44 -8.61 -17.62
N LEU A 255 7.27 -9.15 -17.30
CA LEU A 255 6.57 -8.90 -16.04
C LEU A 255 7.38 -9.39 -14.83
N TRP A 256 7.92 -10.60 -14.88
CA TRP A 256 8.80 -11.13 -13.84
C TRP A 256 10.07 -10.31 -13.69
N LYS A 257 10.69 -9.88 -14.79
CA LYS A 257 11.88 -9.02 -14.73
C LYS A 257 11.58 -7.71 -14.00
N VAL A 258 10.42 -7.10 -14.27
CA VAL A 258 9.99 -5.87 -13.60
C VAL A 258 9.70 -6.14 -12.13
N PHE A 259 8.91 -7.16 -11.80
CA PHE A 259 8.56 -7.53 -10.43
C PHE A 259 9.79 -7.85 -9.56
N LEU A 260 10.71 -8.68 -10.06
CA LEU A 260 11.93 -9.02 -9.32
C LEU A 260 12.84 -7.80 -9.15
N LYS A 261 12.87 -6.88 -10.12
CA LYS A 261 13.63 -5.62 -10.00
C LYS A 261 13.02 -4.73 -8.92
N THR A 262 11.72 -4.48 -8.96
CA THR A 262 11.05 -3.60 -7.98
C THR A 262 11.07 -4.19 -6.59
N GLN A 263 10.95 -5.52 -6.43
CA GLN A 263 11.09 -6.19 -5.14
C GLN A 263 12.50 -5.99 -4.54
N ARG A 264 13.56 -6.05 -5.35
CA ARG A 264 14.94 -5.80 -4.88
C ARG A 264 15.13 -4.38 -4.37
N GLU A 265 14.52 -3.41 -5.04
CA GLU A 265 14.58 -2.01 -4.63
C GLU A 265 13.76 -1.78 -3.35
N ALA A 266 12.57 -2.38 -3.23
CA ALA A 266 11.73 -2.25 -2.05
C ALA A 266 12.38 -2.80 -0.77
N ILE A 267 13.25 -3.81 -0.85
CA ILE A 267 14.04 -4.29 0.30
C ILE A 267 14.87 -3.17 0.94
N LYS A 268 15.32 -2.19 0.15
CA LYS A 268 16.14 -1.07 0.65
C LYS A 268 15.35 -0.11 1.54
N LEU A 269 14.01 -0.13 1.44
CA LEU A 269 13.11 0.71 2.24
C LEU A 269 12.88 0.17 3.65
N ILE A 270 13.29 -1.08 3.93
CA ILE A 270 13.22 -1.64 5.27
C ILE A 270 14.22 -0.88 6.14
N ASP A 271 13.69 -0.03 7.02
CA ASP A 271 14.46 0.71 8.01
C ASP A 271 14.83 -0.23 9.17
N ASP A 272 16.14 -0.46 9.35
CA ASP A 272 16.66 -1.32 10.41
C ASP A 272 16.66 -0.61 11.77
N ASP A 273 16.58 0.72 11.77
CA ASP A 273 16.65 1.55 12.98
C ASP A 273 15.26 1.84 13.56
N LEU A 274 14.18 1.66 12.79
CA LEU A 274 12.81 1.86 13.23
C LEU A 274 12.24 0.59 13.91
N HIS A 275 11.69 0.78 15.11
CA HIS A 275 11.08 -0.28 15.91
C HIS A 275 9.78 0.18 16.54
N PHE A 276 8.87 -0.78 16.81
CA PHE A 276 7.65 -0.52 17.56
C PHE A 276 7.68 -1.25 18.90
N LYS A 277 7.23 -0.58 19.95
CA LYS A 277 7.00 -1.19 21.27
C LYS A 277 5.67 -0.69 21.80
N LYS A 278 4.72 -1.61 22.01
CA LYS A 278 3.36 -1.29 22.48
C LYS A 278 2.70 -0.17 21.65
N GLY A 279 2.76 -0.28 20.33
CA GLY A 279 2.22 0.72 19.41
C GLY A 279 3.00 2.03 19.30
N GLN A 280 4.10 2.22 20.03
CA GLN A 280 4.89 3.45 19.95
C GLN A 280 6.14 3.24 19.07
N PRO A 281 6.44 4.17 18.15
CA PRO A 281 7.65 4.13 17.35
C PRO A 281 8.89 4.54 18.16
N TYR A 282 10.00 3.86 17.90
CA TYR A 282 11.33 4.11 18.45
C TYR A 282 12.34 4.08 17.32
N GLN A 283 13.36 4.92 17.39
CA GLN A 283 14.49 4.88 16.45
C GLN A 283 15.80 4.62 17.19
N THR A 284 16.65 3.78 16.61
CA THR A 284 18.01 3.57 17.10
C THR A 284 18.89 4.76 16.69
N LYS A 285 19.57 5.37 17.66
CA LYS A 285 20.59 6.40 17.40
C LYS A 285 21.99 5.78 17.31
N GLN A 286 22.97 6.56 16.84
CA GLN A 286 24.39 6.20 16.69
C GLN A 286 25.01 5.46 17.89
N THR A 287 24.43 5.59 19.09
CA THR A 287 24.89 4.95 20.34
C THR A 287 24.18 3.63 20.70
N ASN A 288 23.55 2.93 19.74
CA ASN A 288 22.68 1.75 19.97
C ASN A 288 21.50 1.99 20.92
N LYS A 289 21.31 3.23 21.40
CA LYS A 289 20.21 3.61 22.28
C LYS A 289 18.96 3.81 21.43
N LYS A 290 17.89 3.09 21.78
CA LYS A 290 16.56 3.27 21.20
C LYS A 290 15.86 4.43 21.89
N VAL A 291 15.44 5.42 21.12
CA VAL A 291 14.77 6.64 21.61
C VAL A 291 13.34 6.66 21.09
N ALA A 292 12.38 6.95 21.96
CA ALA A 292 10.98 7.03 21.57
C ALA A 292 10.78 8.21 20.62
N MET A 293 9.92 8.02 19.61
CA MET A 293 9.49 9.07 18.72
C MET A 293 8.12 9.59 19.15
N GLN A 294 7.96 10.92 19.11
CA GLN A 294 6.71 11.60 19.43
C GLN A 294 6.23 12.38 18.21
N GLY A 295 5.02 12.08 17.78
CA GLY A 295 4.31 12.86 16.79
C GLY A 295 3.74 14.13 17.41
N LYS A 296 3.86 15.24 16.71
CA LYS A 296 3.28 16.54 17.08
C LYS A 296 2.56 17.13 15.87
N LEU A 297 1.51 17.91 16.13
CA LEU A 297 0.84 18.72 15.11
C LEU A 297 1.43 20.12 15.10
N THR A 298 1.71 20.66 13.91
CA THR A 298 2.04 22.09 13.76
C THR A 298 0.77 22.95 13.81
N GLU A 299 0.93 24.27 13.90
CA GLU A 299 -0.18 25.23 13.78
C GLU A 299 -0.93 25.13 12.43
N LYS A 300 -0.27 24.55 11.41
CA LYS A 300 -0.85 24.26 10.09
C LYS A 300 -1.29 22.79 9.94
N ASP A 301 -1.42 22.07 11.06
CA ASP A 301 -1.86 20.68 11.16
C ASP A 301 -1.01 19.63 10.43
N PHE A 302 0.23 19.98 10.09
CA PHE A 302 1.22 18.98 9.65
C PHE A 302 1.64 18.09 10.82
N ILE A 303 1.76 16.79 10.57
CA ILE A 303 2.36 15.85 11.51
C ILE A 303 3.88 15.92 11.34
N TYR A 304 4.59 16.23 12.43
CA TYR A 304 6.05 16.13 12.47
C TYR A 304 6.48 15.20 13.60
N TRP A 305 7.58 14.48 13.37
CA TRP A 305 8.12 13.49 14.31
C TRP A 305 9.36 14.04 15.00
N THR A 306 9.38 13.99 16.33
CA THR A 306 10.52 14.41 17.16
C THR A 306 10.98 13.27 18.05
N PHE A 307 12.20 13.35 18.55
CA PHE A 307 12.69 12.43 19.57
C PHE A 307 12.25 12.91 20.95
N ALA A 308 11.77 11.97 21.77
CA ALA A 308 11.55 12.18 23.20
C ALA A 308 12.88 12.23 23.96
#